data_AF-A0A943DNK3-F1
#
_entry.id   AF-A0A943DNK3-F1
#
_cell.length_a   1.000
_cell.length_b   1.000
_cell.length_c   1.000
_cell.angle_alpha   90.00
_cell.angle_beta   90.00
_cell.angle_gamma   90.00
#
_symmetry.space_group_name_H-M   'P 1'
#
loop_
_entity.id
_entity.type
_entity.pdbx_description
1 polymer ?
#
loop_
_entity_poly.entity_id
_entity_poly.type
_entity_poly.pdbx_seq_one_letter_code
_entity_poly.pdbx_strand_id
1 'polypeptide(L)' 'RTNMTDDDISSLVKMQLDDMTGWEIETCAITGTGTMAATYSGGSQNLSVIIPSDTSVSYAAGKIRDMMNRSE' A
#
# COMPACT_ATOMS: atom_id res chain seq x y z
N ARG A 1 -11.34 10.17 8.86
CA ARG A 1 -10.62 10.37 10.14
C ARG A 1 -9.24 9.74 9.97
N THR A 2 -8.19 10.42 10.40
CA THR A 2 -6.80 9.91 10.39
C THR A 2 -6.36 9.65 11.82
N ASN A 3 -5.38 8.76 12.01
CA ASN A 3 -4.69 8.53 13.29
C ASN A 3 -3.36 9.29 13.39
N MET A 4 -2.98 10.08 12.37
CA MET A 4 -1.84 10.99 12.46
C MET A 4 -2.11 12.08 13.49
N THR A 5 -1.11 12.37 14.32
CA THR A 5 -1.20 13.45 15.31
C THR A 5 -0.93 14.82 14.67
N ASP A 6 -1.35 15.89 15.34
CA ASP A 6 -1.04 17.26 14.90
C ASP A 6 0.49 17.51 14.87
N ASP A 7 1.24 16.86 15.74
CA ASP A 7 2.70 16.93 15.80
C ASP A 7 3.35 16.21 14.60
N ASP A 8 2.84 15.03 14.20
CA ASP A 8 3.32 14.31 13.01
C ASP A 8 3.12 15.16 11.75
N ILE A 9 1.92 15.74 11.61
CA ILE A 9 1.55 16.59 10.48
C ILE A 9 2.45 17.85 10.46
N SER A 10 2.60 18.51 11.60
CA SER A 10 3.44 19.72 11.70
C SER A 10 4.90 19.43 11.37
N SER A 11 5.41 18.27 11.77
CA SER A 11 6.79 17.86 11.50
C SER A 11 7.01 17.59 10.01
N LEU A 12 6.09 16.90 9.34
CA LEU A 12 6.13 16.69 7.88
C LEU A 12 6.07 18.00 7.08
N VAL A 13 5.23 18.95 7.50
CA VAL A 13 5.13 20.26 6.82
C VAL A 13 6.43 21.06 6.97
N LYS A 14 7.05 21.06 8.15
CA LYS A 14 8.33 21.76 8.37
C LYS A 14 9.44 21.15 7.53
N MET A 15 9.59 19.83 7.55
CA MET A 15 10.54 19.10 6.69
C MET A 15 10.40 19.54 5.22
N GLN A 16 9.17 19.62 4.70
CA GLN A 16 8.95 20.04 3.32
C GLN A 16 9.33 21.50 3.07
N LEU A 17 9.11 22.41 4.02
CA LEU A 17 9.45 23.83 3.86
C LEU A 17 10.96 24.10 3.97
N ASP A 18 11.72 23.20 4.60
CA ASP A 18 13.15 23.40 4.84
C ASP A 18 13.99 23.34 3.55
N ASP A 19 13.65 22.44 2.62
CA ASP A 19 14.38 22.28 1.35
C ASP A 19 13.49 22.25 0.09
N MET A 20 12.17 22.19 0.27
CA MET A 20 11.18 22.05 -0.82
C MET A 20 11.48 20.87 -1.76
N THR A 21 12.10 19.80 -1.26
CA THR A 21 12.48 18.64 -2.06
C THR A 21 11.26 17.96 -2.67
N GLY A 22 11.39 17.58 -3.94
CA GLY A 22 10.39 16.80 -4.67
C GLY A 22 10.44 15.32 -4.28
N TRP A 23 9.29 14.67 -4.27
CA TRP A 23 9.17 13.26 -3.90
C TRP A 23 9.16 12.40 -5.16
N GLU A 24 10.04 11.40 -5.24
CA GLU A 24 9.93 10.35 -6.26
C GLU A 24 8.88 9.33 -5.82
N ILE A 25 7.83 9.15 -6.62
CA ILE A 25 6.71 8.27 -6.30
C ILE A 25 6.74 7.05 -7.20
N GLU A 26 6.97 5.89 -6.60
CA GLU A 26 6.83 4.60 -7.26
C GLU A 26 5.45 4.00 -7.01
N THR A 27 4.88 3.32 -8.02
CA THR A 27 3.59 2.65 -7.90
C THR A 27 3.73 1.16 -8.18
N CYS A 28 2.98 0.34 -7.43
CA CYS A 28 2.94 -1.10 -7.58
C CYS A 28 1.50 -1.60 -7.41
N ALA A 29 1.05 -2.45 -8.31
CA ALA A 29 -0.28 -3.06 -8.27
C ALA A 29 -0.16 -4.57 -8.04
N ILE A 30 -0.99 -5.09 -7.14
CA ILE A 30 -1.10 -6.54 -6.92
C ILE A 30 -2.04 -7.12 -7.98
N THR A 31 -1.60 -8.15 -8.69
CA THR A 31 -2.38 -8.88 -9.69
C THR A 31 -2.90 -10.20 -9.14
N GLY A 32 -3.87 -10.80 -9.83
CA GLY A 32 -4.48 -12.05 -9.41
C GLY A 32 -5.47 -12.59 -10.43
N THR A 33 -6.10 -13.71 -10.09
CA THR A 33 -7.09 -14.39 -10.93
C THR A 33 -8.49 -14.13 -10.40
N GLY A 34 -9.38 -13.63 -11.26
CA GLY A 34 -10.79 -13.46 -10.93
C GLY A 34 -11.53 -14.80 -10.85
N THR A 35 -12.38 -14.97 -9.84
CA THR A 35 -13.22 -16.17 -9.64
C THR A 35 -14.50 -15.85 -8.86
N MET A 36 -15.42 -16.81 -8.81
CA MET A 36 -16.61 -16.76 -7.94
C MET A 36 -16.37 -17.63 -6.70
N ALA A 37 -16.40 -17.05 -5.51
CA ALA A 37 -16.23 -17.79 -4.26
C ALA A 37 -17.07 -17.22 -3.11
N ALA A 38 -17.35 -18.05 -2.11
CA ALA A 38 -17.98 -17.59 -0.87
C ALA A 38 -17.01 -16.68 -0.09
N THR A 39 -17.52 -15.61 0.48
CA THR A 39 -16.74 -14.68 1.32
C THR A 39 -17.29 -14.68 2.74
N TYR A 40 -16.45 -14.28 3.70
CA TYR A 40 -16.86 -14.25 5.11
C TYR A 40 -18.11 -13.39 5.34
N SER A 41 -18.22 -12.24 4.68
CA SER A 41 -19.38 -11.34 4.79
C SER A 41 -20.55 -11.70 3.88
N GLY A 42 -20.31 -12.44 2.80
CA GLY A 42 -21.34 -12.85 1.82
C GLY A 42 -22.19 -14.04 2.27
N GLY A 43 -21.88 -14.64 3.41
CA GLY A 43 -22.59 -15.82 3.91
C GLY A 43 -22.51 -16.97 2.90
N SER A 44 -23.67 -17.47 2.45
CA SER A 44 -23.75 -18.59 1.50
C SER A 44 -23.69 -18.18 0.02
N GLN A 45 -23.62 -16.89 -0.31
CA GLN A 45 -23.58 -16.42 -1.69
C GLN A 45 -22.14 -16.40 -2.23
N ASN A 46 -21.94 -16.97 -3.43
CA ASN A 46 -20.69 -16.78 -4.17
C ASN A 46 -20.65 -15.38 -4.79
N LEU A 47 -19.53 -14.69 -4.61
CA LEU A 47 -19.29 -13.33 -5.10
C LEU A 47 -18.03 -13.28 -5.97
N SER A 48 -17.93 -12.23 -6.78
CA SER A 48 -16.73 -11.94 -7.55
C SER A 48 -15.57 -11.59 -6.64
N VAL A 49 -14.51 -12.39 -6.68
CA VAL A 49 -13.29 -12.18 -5.90
C VAL A 49 -12.06 -12.29 -6.79
N ILE A 50 -10.97 -11.69 -6.34
CA ILE A 50 -9.65 -11.84 -6.96
C ILE A 50 -8.79 -12.63 -5.98
N ILE A 51 -8.27 -13.77 -6.42
CA ILE A 51 -7.23 -14.50 -5.70
C ILE A 51 -5.88 -13.89 -6.09
N PRO A 52 -5.17 -13.22 -5.16
CA PRO A 52 -3.92 -12.56 -5.49
C PRO A 52 -2.85 -13.58 -5.91
N SER A 53 -1.99 -13.19 -6.84
CA SER A 53 -0.83 -13.98 -7.24
C SER A 53 0.26 -13.88 -6.17
N ASP A 54 0.73 -15.02 -5.65
CA ASP A 54 1.81 -15.06 -4.67
C ASP A 54 3.08 -14.36 -5.16
N THR A 55 3.40 -14.50 -6.45
CA THR A 55 4.52 -13.80 -7.08
C THR A 55 4.34 -12.29 -7.03
N SER A 56 3.13 -11.81 -7.33
CA SER A 56 2.83 -10.37 -7.31
C SER A 56 2.86 -9.79 -5.88
N VAL A 57 2.32 -10.52 -4.91
CA VAL A 57 2.37 -10.15 -3.48
C VAL A 57 3.83 -10.10 -2.99
N SER A 58 4.62 -11.12 -3.30
CA SER A 58 6.03 -11.19 -2.91
C SER A 58 6.86 -10.07 -3.53
N TYR A 59 6.59 -9.73 -4.79
CA TYR A 59 7.22 -8.60 -5.47
C TYR A 59 6.87 -7.26 -4.78
N ALA A 60 5.60 -7.01 -4.51
CA ALA A 60 5.17 -5.78 -3.83
C ALA A 60 5.78 -5.66 -2.42
N ALA A 61 5.78 -6.75 -1.65
CA ALA A 61 6.42 -6.79 -0.34
C ALA A 61 7.93 -6.53 -0.42
N GLY A 62 8.60 -7.07 -1.44
CA GLY A 62 10.00 -6.77 -1.75
C GLY A 62 10.24 -5.30 -2.02
N LYS A 63 9.44 -4.68 -2.89
CA LYS A 63 9.53 -3.24 -3.22
C LYS A 63 9.36 -2.36 -1.99
N ILE A 64 8.40 -2.67 -1.11
CA ILE A 64 8.20 -1.94 0.15
C ILE A 64 9.45 -2.04 1.03
N ARG A 65 9.95 -3.27 1.23
CA ARG A 65 11.14 -3.51 2.06
C ARG A 65 12.37 -2.78 1.50
N ASP A 66 12.58 -2.84 0.19
CA ASP A 66 13.72 -2.21 -0.44
C ASP A 66 13.61 -0.67 -0.37
N MET A 67 12.42 -0.09 -0.49
CA MET A 67 12.19 1.36 -0.31
C MET A 67 12.44 1.80 1.14
N MET A 68 11.99 1.02 2.12
CA MET A 68 12.21 1.32 3.55
C MET A 68 13.69 1.19 3.95
N ASN A 69 14.44 0.29 3.30
CA ASN A 69 15.86 0.08 3.55
C ASN A 69 16.77 0.97 2.70
N ARG A 70 16.21 1.72 1.76
CA ARG A 70 16.92 2.73 0.99
C ARG A 70 17.12 3.95 1.89
N SER A 71 18.02 3.81 2.88
CA SER A 71 18.61 4.96 3.57
C SER A 71 19.55 5.66 2.59
N GLU A 72 19.47 7.00 2.57
CA GLU A 72 20.30 7.93 1.79
C GLU A 72 21.80 7.63 1.84
#